data_AF-A0A418NVV5-F1
#
_entry.id   AF-A0A418NVV5-F1
#
_cell.length_a   1.000
_cell.length_b   1.000
_cell.length_c   1.000
_cell.angle_alpha   90.00
_cell.angle_beta   90.00
_cell.angle_gamma   90.00
#
_symmetry.space_group_name_H-M   'P 1'
#
loop_
_entity.id
_entity.type
_entity.pdbx_description
1 polymer ?
#
loop_
_entity_poly.entity_id
_entity_poly.type
_entity_poly.pdbx_seq_one_letter_code
_entity_poly.pdbx_strand_id
1 'polypeptide(L)' 'MILRELFIFVAAFAAFASAVAAYLAAFHGEASLKEVLSTAFAAVIGLYAGRYLERRLAHGRS' A
#
# COMPACT_ATOMS: atom_id res chain seq x y z
N MET A 1 7.03 -17.42 9.39
CA MET A 1 7.28 -16.01 9.72
C MET A 1 7.66 -15.29 8.42
N ILE A 2 8.91 -15.29 7.98
CA ILE A 2 9.36 -14.47 6.82
C ILE A 2 8.57 -14.66 5.50
N LEU A 3 8.20 -15.89 5.14
CA LEU A 3 7.45 -16.18 3.91
C LEU A 3 6.02 -15.59 3.94
N ARG A 4 5.37 -15.63 5.11
CA ARG A 4 4.03 -15.06 5.30
C ARG A 4 4.08 -13.54 5.23
N GLU A 5 5.05 -12.93 5.90
CA GLU A 5 5.23 -11.47 5.86
C GLU A 5 5.55 -11.00 4.43
N LEU A 6 6.39 -11.73 3.69
CA LEU A 6 6.67 -11.45 2.29
C LEU A 6 5.40 -11.58 1.42
N PHE A 7 4.61 -12.64 1.62
CA PHE A 7 3.34 -12.81 0.91
C PHE A 7 2.38 -11.66 1.17
N ILE A 8 2.23 -11.24 2.44
CA ILE A 8 1.36 -10.11 2.80
C ILE A 8 1.84 -8.82 2.14
N PHE A 9 3.16 -8.58 2.12
CA PHE A 9 3.74 -7.41 1.47
C PHE A 9 3.44 -7.40 -0.03
N VAL A 10 3.69 -8.50 -0.73
CA VAL A 10 3.44 -8.63 -2.17
C VAL A 10 1.94 -8.51 -2.48
N ALA A 11 1.08 -9.16 -1.69
CA ALA A 11 -0.37 -9.08 -1.87
C ALA A 11 -0.91 -7.66 -1.66
N ALA A 12 -0.44 -6.97 -0.62
CA ALA A 12 -0.82 -5.58 -0.36
C ALA A 12 -0.35 -4.65 -1.48
N PHE A 13 0.90 -4.80 -1.92
CA PHE A 13 1.45 -4.03 -3.04
C PHE A 13 0.68 -4.26 -4.33
N ALA A 14 0.37 -5.52 -4.67
CA ALA A 14 -0.42 -5.86 -5.85
C ALA A 14 -1.85 -5.30 -5.78
N ALA A 15 -2.48 -5.34 -4.60
CA ALA A 15 -3.81 -4.76 -4.40
C ALA A 15 -3.81 -3.24 -4.62
N PHE A 16 -2.84 -2.51 -4.06
CA PHE A 16 -2.70 -1.07 -4.28
C PHE A 16 -2.35 -0.74 -5.73
N ALA A 17 -1.41 -1.46 -6.34
CA ALA A 17 -1.05 -1.26 -7.74
C ALA A 17 -2.25 -1.48 -8.67
N SER A 18 -3.05 -2.52 -8.41
CA SER A 18 -4.26 -2.80 -9.17
C SER A 18 -5.31 -1.70 -9.01
N ALA A 19 -5.53 -1.21 -7.79
CA ALA A 19 -6.46 -0.12 -7.53
C ALA A 19 -6.03 1.19 -8.20
N VAL A 20 -4.74 1.53 -8.12
CA VAL A 20 -4.17 2.73 -8.76
C VAL A 20 -4.25 2.62 -10.28
N ALA A 21 -3.85 1.48 -10.85
CA ALA A 21 -3.95 1.26 -12.29
C ALA A 21 -5.40 1.34 -12.80
N ALA A 22 -6.34 0.73 -12.07
CA ALA A 22 -7.76 0.82 -12.41
C ALA A 22 -8.28 2.27 -12.33
N TYR A 23 -7.88 3.03 -11.32
CA TYR A 23 -8.23 4.44 -11.20
C TYR A 23 -7.65 5.28 -12.36
N LEU A 24 -6.36 5.12 -12.67
CA LEU A 24 -5.74 5.87 -13.77
C LEU A 24 -6.38 5.50 -15.12
N ALA A 25 -6.62 4.21 -15.37
CA ALA A 25 -7.27 3.74 -16.59
C ALA A 25 -8.70 4.28 -16.73
N ALA A 26 -9.46 4.36 -15.63
CA ALA A 26 -10.84 4.83 -15.65
C ALA A 26 -10.97 6.37 -15.74
N PHE A 27 -10.04 7.12 -15.15
CA PHE A 27 -10.22 8.56 -14.91
C PHE A 27 -9.10 9.47 -15.42
N HIS A 28 -7.92 8.94 -15.77
CA HIS A 28 -6.77 9.73 -16.24
C HIS A 28 -6.39 9.46 -17.69
N GLY A 29 -6.98 8.46 -18.34
CA GLY A 29 -6.76 8.15 -19.77
C GLY A 29 -5.38 7.57 -20.10
N GLU A 30 -4.38 7.85 -19.27
CA GLU A 30 -3.04 7.30 -19.33
C GLU A 30 -2.66 6.71 -17.96
N ALA A 31 -2.12 5.50 -17.97
CA ALA A 31 -1.63 4.82 -16.79
C ALA A 31 -0.12 4.58 -16.94
N SER A 32 0.69 5.55 -16.51
CA SER A 32 2.14 5.38 -16.53
C SER A 32 2.55 4.33 -15.50
N LEU A 33 3.35 3.34 -15.93
CA LEU A 33 3.88 2.30 -15.04
C LEU A 33 4.62 2.92 -13.84
N LYS A 34 5.34 4.02 -14.07
CA LYS A 34 6.06 4.75 -13.02
C LYS A 34 5.10 5.27 -11.95
N GLU A 35 3.98 5.87 -12.36
CA GLU A 35 3.00 6.47 -11.45
C GLU A 35 2.24 5.41 -10.67
N VAL A 36 1.86 4.31 -11.32
CA VAL A 36 1.21 3.18 -10.66
C VAL A 36 2.12 2.60 -9.57
N LEU A 37 3.37 2.31 -9.90
CA LEU A 37 4.30 1.68 -8.97
C LEU A 37 4.72 2.62 -7.84
N SER A 38 5.01 3.89 -8.13
CA SER A 38 5.40 4.86 -7.10
C SER A 38 4.26 5.14 -6.11
N THR A 39 3.03 5.25 -6.62
CA THR A 39 1.83 5.48 -5.79
C THR A 39 1.50 4.24 -4.96
N ALA A 40 1.54 3.04 -5.56
CA ALA A 40 1.34 1.79 -4.84
C ALA A 40 2.38 1.60 -3.74
N PHE A 41 3.65 1.93 -4.02
CA PHE A 41 4.73 1.87 -3.03
C PHE A 41 4.50 2.84 -1.87
N ALA A 42 4.13 4.09 -2.16
CA ALA A 42 3.78 5.08 -1.14
C ALA A 42 2.59 4.62 -0.27
N ALA A 43 1.56 4.01 -0.88
CA ALA A 43 0.41 3.47 -0.16
C ALA A 43 0.80 2.31 0.78
N VAL A 44 1.68 1.42 0.34
CA VAL A 44 2.21 0.33 1.19
C VAL A 44 3.00 0.90 2.37
N ILE A 45 3.88 1.88 2.15
CA ILE A 45 4.59 2.57 3.25
C ILE A 45 3.59 3.18 4.23
N GLY A 46 2.58 3.89 3.72
CA GLY A 46 1.51 4.48 4.53
C GLY A 46 0.75 3.44 5.36
N LEU A 47 0.47 2.27 4.80
CA LEU A 47 -0.17 1.16 5.52
C LEU A 47 0.68 0.67 6.70
N TYR A 48 1.99 0.47 6.51
CA TYR A 48 2.87 0.03 7.59
C TYR A 48 3.11 1.11 8.64
N ALA A 49 3.29 2.36 8.20
CA ALA A 49 3.41 3.51 9.09
C ALA A 49 2.14 3.72 9.92
N GLY A 50 0.96 3.62 9.30
CA GLY A 50 -0.35 3.70 9.96
C GLY A 50 -0.51 2.61 11.02
N ARG A 51 -0.19 1.35 10.69
CA ARG A 51 -0.19 0.26 11.68
C ARG A 51 0.80 0.45 12.82
N TYR A 52 1.95 1.06 12.56
CA TYR A 52 2.90 1.40 13.61
C TYR A 52 2.34 2.46 14.56
N LEU A 53 1.75 3.52 14.02
CA LEU A 53 1.08 4.57 14.79
C LEU A 53 -0.14 4.05 15.55
N GLU A 54 -0.99 3.26 14.92
CA GLU A 54 -2.15 2.61 15.54
C GLU A 54 -1.73 1.81 16.76
N ARG A 55 -0.67 1.00 16.64
CA ARG A 55 -0.11 0.25 17.77
C ARG A 55 0.40 1.19 18.87
N ARG A 56 1.11 2.26 18.54
CA ARG A 56 1.58 3.25 19.53
C ARG A 56 0.42 3.92 20.26
N LEU A 57 -0.64 4.32 19.55
CA LEU A 57 -1.82 4.98 20.13
C LEU A 57 -2.66 4.03 20.96
N ALA A 58 -2.83 2.77 20.53
CA ALA A 58 -3.58 1.76 21.28
C ALA A 58 -2.91 1.40 22.62
N HIS A 59 -1.57 1.47 22.69
CA HIS A 59 -0.80 1.27 23.91
C HIS A 59 -0.61 2.56 24.74
N GLY A 60 -1.18 3.70 24.29
CA GLY A 60 -1.09 5.02 24.93
C GLY A 60 -2.21 5.35 25.92
N ARG A 61 -2.90 4.34 26.47
CA ARG A 61 -3.66 4.45 27.72
C ARG A 61 -2.92 3.68 28.81
N SER A 62 -1.97 4.34 29.43
CA SER A 62 -1.39 3.99 30.74
C SER A 62 -0.89 5.27 31.37
#